data_AF-A0A7Z8Y9V2-F1
#
_entry.id   AF-A0A7Z8Y9V2-F1
#
_cell.length_a   1.000
_cell.length_b   1.000
_cell.length_c   1.000
_cell.angle_alpha   90.00
_cell.angle_beta   90.00
_cell.angle_gamma   90.00
#
_symmetry.space_group_name_H-M   'P 1'
#
loop_
_entity.id
_entity.type
_entity.pdbx_description
1 polymer ?
#
loop_
_entity_poly.entity_id
_entity_poly.type
_entity_poly.pdbx_seq_one_letter_code
_entity_poly.pdbx_strand_id
1 'polypeptide(L)'
;MNRYNLEISEAVRGYLALNGLKQRELAERIGMREMTFSRKICGSRSWRVSELYQLAAAGVKVPPLDGDRRRACLAGEGTAQ
;
A
#
# COMPACT_ATOMS: atom_id res chain seq x y z
N MET A 1 -14.96 -1.84 -9.23
CA MET A 1 -13.72 -1.98 -8.44
C MET A 1 -12.96 -0.66 -8.53
N ASN A 2 -12.61 -0.03 -7.40
CA ASN A 2 -11.99 1.30 -7.41
C ASN A 2 -10.57 1.23 -7.99
N ARG A 3 -10.19 2.11 -8.92
CA ARG A 3 -8.85 2.10 -9.57
C ARG A 3 -7.70 2.10 -8.56
N TYR A 4 -7.84 2.89 -7.51
CA TYR A 4 -6.87 2.96 -6.41
C TYR A 4 -6.67 1.62 -5.68
N ASN A 5 -7.75 0.84 -5.48
CA ASN A 5 -7.64 -0.48 -4.85
C ASN A 5 -6.90 -1.48 -5.76
N LEU A 6 -7.04 -1.37 -7.10
CA LEU A 6 -6.29 -2.19 -8.04
C LEU A 6 -4.80 -1.90 -7.95
N GLU A 7 -4.41 -0.62 -7.95
CA GLU A 7 -3.01 -0.20 -7.84
C GLU A 7 -2.35 -0.71 -6.54
N ILE A 8 -3.07 -0.64 -5.41
CA ILE A 8 -2.59 -1.20 -4.13
C ILE A 8 -2.43 -2.72 -4.24
N SER A 9 -3.42 -3.42 -4.80
CA SER A 9 -3.36 -4.87 -4.96
C SER A 9 -2.19 -5.31 -5.83
N GLU A 10 -1.88 -4.59 -6.90
CA GLU A 10 -0.72 -4.84 -7.75
C GLU A 10 0.60 -4.58 -7.00
N ALA A 11 0.71 -3.46 -6.27
CA ALA A 11 1.87 -3.15 -5.45
C ALA A 11 2.14 -4.22 -4.39
N VAL A 12 1.09 -4.70 -3.72
CA VAL A 12 1.19 -5.77 -2.72
C VAL A 12 1.63 -7.08 -3.37
N ARG A 13 1.03 -7.47 -4.49
CA ARG A 13 1.41 -8.70 -5.21
C ARG A 13 2.86 -8.65 -5.69
N GLY A 14 3.29 -7.51 -6.23
CA GLY A 14 4.68 -7.29 -6.62
C GLY A 14 5.64 -7.43 -5.45
N TYR A 15 5.33 -6.80 -4.31
CA TYR A 15 6.13 -6.94 -3.10
C TYR A 15 6.22 -8.38 -2.59
N LEU A 16 5.11 -9.12 -2.57
CA LEU A 16 5.10 -10.53 -2.15
C LEU A 16 5.98 -11.38 -3.06
N ALA A 17 5.86 -11.21 -4.38
CA ALA A 17 6.66 -11.94 -5.36
C ALA A 17 8.15 -11.62 -5.24
N LEU A 18 8.50 -10.34 -5.08
CA LEU A 18 9.90 -9.89 -4.94
C LEU A 18 10.58 -10.42 -3.67
N ASN A 19 9.83 -10.57 -2.58
CA ASN A 19 10.37 -10.99 -1.29
C ASN A 19 10.15 -12.48 -0.99
N GLY A 20 9.52 -13.23 -1.90
CA GLY A 20 9.15 -14.63 -1.66
C GLY A 20 8.18 -14.81 -0.47
N LEU A 21 7.40 -13.78 -0.14
CA LEU A 21 6.50 -13.79 1.01
C LEU A 21 5.12 -14.34 0.62
N LYS A 22 4.50 -15.07 1.55
CA LYS A 22 3.09 -15.47 1.44
C LYS A 22 2.18 -14.32 1.88
N GLN A 23 0.94 -14.29 1.38
CA GLN A 23 -0.06 -13.31 1.80
C GLN A 23 -0.25 -13.30 3.32
N ARG A 24 -0.27 -14.49 3.93
CA ARG A 24 -0.37 -14.67 5.38
C ARG A 24 0.75 -13.93 6.14
N GLU A 25 2.00 -14.10 5.73
CA GLU A 25 3.16 -13.48 6.39
C GLU A 25 3.06 -11.96 6.40
N LEU A 26 2.70 -11.36 5.25
CA LEU A 26 2.53 -9.91 5.16
C LEU A 26 1.30 -9.44 5.96
N ALA A 27 0.21 -10.21 5.96
CA ALA A 27 -0.97 -9.90 6.75
C ALA A 27 -0.63 -9.89 8.26
N GLU A 28 0.10 -10.90 8.74
CA GLU A 28 0.57 -10.96 10.14
C GLU A 28 1.48 -9.78 10.49
N ARG A 29 2.40 -9.38 9.60
CA ARG A 29 3.26 -8.20 9.80
C ARG A 29 2.51 -6.89 9.97
N ILE A 30 1.39 -6.71 9.27
CA ILE A 30 0.54 -5.51 9.39
C ILE A 30 -0.59 -5.67 10.43
N GLY A 31 -0.57 -6.74 11.23
CA GLY A 31 -1.58 -7.00 12.26
C GLY A 31 -2.97 -7.33 11.70
N MET A 32 -3.04 -7.88 10.50
CA MET A 32 -4.30 -8.21 9.81
C MET A 32 -4.48 -9.72 9.64
N ARG A 33 -5.72 -10.19 9.75
CA ARG A 33 -6.06 -11.58 9.42
C ARG A 33 -5.92 -11.82 7.91
N GLU A 34 -5.33 -12.95 7.53
CA GLU A 34 -5.13 -13.38 6.13
C GLU A 34 -6.42 -13.31 5.30
N MET A 35 -7.55 -13.81 5.83
CA MET A 35 -8.84 -13.75 5.12
C MET A 35 -9.29 -12.32 4.79
N THR A 36 -9.04 -11.38 5.70
CA THR A 36 -9.39 -9.96 5.51
C THR A 36 -8.47 -9.33 4.48
N PHE A 37 -7.18 -9.65 4.57
CA PHE A 37 -6.16 -9.21 3.63
C PHE A 37 -6.45 -9.67 2.20
N SER A 38 -6.77 -10.96 2.04
CA SER A 38 -7.12 -11.56 0.75
C SER A 38 -8.36 -10.89 0.12
N ARG A 39 -9.42 -10.66 0.90
CA ARG A 39 -10.62 -9.93 0.44
C ARG A 39 -10.33 -8.50 -0.02
N LYS A 40 -9.35 -7.82 0.60
CA LYS A 40 -8.91 -6.47 0.18
C LYS A 40 -8.09 -6.51 -1.10
N ILE A 41 -7.16 -7.46 -1.23
CA ILE A 41 -6.40 -7.67 -2.47
C ILE A 41 -7.34 -8.00 -3.64
N CYS A 42 -8.37 -8.81 -3.40
CA CYS A 42 -9.37 -9.16 -4.40
C CYS A 42 -10.37 -8.01 -4.69
N GLY A 43 -10.27 -6.89 -3.98
CA GLY A 43 -11.12 -5.71 -4.18
C GLY A 43 -12.54 -5.83 -3.63
N SER A 44 -12.86 -6.91 -2.90
CA SER A 44 -14.15 -7.08 -2.22
C SER A 44 -14.29 -6.19 -0.97
N ARG A 45 -13.17 -5.65 -0.47
CA ARG A 45 -13.10 -4.70 0.66
C ARG A 45 -12.15 -3.57 0.30
N SER A 46 -12.50 -2.35 0.69
CA SER A 46 -11.63 -1.18 0.56
C SER A 46 -10.51 -1.18 1.61
N TRP A 47 -9.36 -0.61 1.25
CA TRP A 47 -8.29 -0.25 2.19
C TRP A 47 -8.64 1.01 2.97
N ARG A 48 -8.35 1.00 4.27
CA ARG A 48 -8.38 2.16 5.16
C ARG A 48 -7.01 2.82 5.13
N VAL A 49 -7.00 4.13 5.36
CA VAL A 49 -5.78 4.94 5.41
C VAL A 49 -4.75 4.36 6.41
N SER A 50 -5.17 3.97 7.61
CA SER A 50 -4.28 3.36 8.61
C SER A 50 -3.62 2.07 8.11
N GLU A 51 -4.32 1.26 7.33
CA GLU A 51 -3.79 0.00 6.78
C GLU A 51 -2.77 0.27 5.66
N LEU A 52 -2.95 1.36 4.91
CA LEU A 52 -1.98 1.80 3.90
C LEU A 52 -0.68 2.27 4.55
N TYR A 53 -0.76 2.97 5.70
CA TYR A 53 0.42 3.30 6.48
C TYR A 53 1.14 2.06 7.01
N GLN A 54 0.41 1.03 7.45
CA GLN A 54 1.03 -0.24 7.87
C GLN A 54 1.71 -0.97 6.70
N LEU A 55 1.09 -0.98 5.51
CA LEU A 55 1.71 -1.50 4.29
C LEU A 55 3.00 -0.74 3.93
N ALA A 56 2.96 0.60 3.99
CA ALA A 56 4.13 1.44 3.74
C ALA A 56 5.25 1.17 4.75
N ALA A 57 4.90 1.05 6.04
CA ALA A 57 5.85 0.71 7.10
C ALA A 57 6.45 -0.71 6.92
N ALA A 58 5.68 -1.64 6.35
CA ALA A 58 6.18 -2.97 5.98
C ALA A 58 7.07 -2.96 4.71
N GLY A 59 7.21 -1.81 4.03
CA GLY A 59 8.05 -1.66 2.83
C GLY A 59 7.28 -1.83 1.51
N VAL A 60 5.96 -1.96 1.53
CA VAL A 60 5.15 -2.00 0.31
C VAL A 60 5.05 -0.59 -0.27
N LYS A 61 5.37 -0.43 -1.55
CA LYS A 61 5.23 0.84 -2.27
C LYS A 61 3.76 1.15 -2.55
N VAL A 62 3.08 1.76 -1.58
CA VAL A 62 1.68 2.18 -1.75
C VAL A 62 1.59 3.45 -2.58
N PRO A 63 0.59 3.58 -3.49
CA PRO A 63 0.37 4.81 -4.24
C PRO A 63 0.01 5.96 -3.30
N PRO A 64 0.50 7.19 -3.55
CA PRO A 64 0.23 8.34 -2.70
C PRO A 64 -1.27 8.55 -2.58
N LEU A 65 -1.73 8.83 -1.36
CA LEU A 65 -3.09 9.28 -1.13
C LEU A 65 -3.29 10.57 -1.94
N ASP A 66 -4.47 10.76 -2.52
CA ASP A 66 -4.73 11.89 -3.41
C ASP A 66 -4.41 13.27 -2.78
N GLY A 67 -4.52 13.38 -1.44
CA GLY A 67 -4.12 14.56 -0.68
C GLY A 67 -2.61 14.78 -0.52
N ASP A 68 -1.78 13.75 -0.72
CA ASP A 68 -0.31 13.80 -0.60
C ASP A 68 0.37 14.25 -1.91
N ARG A 69 -0.29 14.04 -3.06
CA ARG A 69 0.21 14.49 -4.38
C ARG A 69 0.46 16.00 -4.43
N ARG A 70 -0.27 16.81 -3.65
CA ARG A 70 -0.04 18.26 -3.55
C ARG A 70 1.21 18.62 -2.73
N ARG A 71 1.64 17.79 -1.78
CA ARG A 71 2.84 18.06 -0.96
C ARG A 71 4.12 17.63 -1.66
N ALA A 72 4.11 16.53 -2.41
CA ALA A 72 5.28 16.07 -3.14
C ALA A 72 5.80 17.10 -4.17
N CYS A 73 4.92 17.92 -4.76
CA CYS A 73 5.35 19.00 -5.66
C CYS A 73 5.99 20.20 -4.94
N LEU A 74 5.68 20.47 -3.67
CA LEU A 74 6.20 21.63 -2.93
C LEU A 74 7.56 21.37 -2.27
N ALA A 75 8.04 20.13 -2.26
CA ALA A 75 9.36 19.77 -1.73
C ALA A 75 10.47 19.79 -2.81
N GLY A 76 10.22 20.41 -3.98
CA GLY A 76 11.16 20.55 -5.08
C GLY A 76 11.75 21.96 -5.27
N GLU A 77 11.39 22.93 -4.44
CA GLU A 77 11.94 24.30 -4.49
C GLU A 77 12.62 24.63 -3.16
N GLY A 78 13.91 24.32 -3.05
CA GLY A 78 14.64 24.56 -1.81
C GLY A 78 16.03 23.96 -1.76
N THR A 79 16.88 24.25 -2.74
CA THR A 79 18.33 24.31 -2.48
C THR A 79 18.96 25.29 -3.44
N ALA A 80 19.26 26.46 -2.88
CA ALA A 80 20.14 27.45 -3.47
C ALA A 80 21.55 26.86 -3.62
N GLN A 81 22.19 27.17 -4.75
CA GLN A 81 23.52 27.76 -4.74
C GLN A 81 23.70 28.66 -5.96
#